data_AF-C6VVC7-F1
#
_entry.id   AF-C6VVC7-F1
#
_cell.length_a   1.000
_cell.length_b   1.000
_cell.length_c   1.000
_cell.angle_alpha   90.00
_cell.angle_beta   90.00
_cell.angle_gamma   90.00
#
_symmetry.space_group_name_H-M   'P 1'
#
loop_
_entity.id
_entity.type
_entity.pdbx_description
1 polymer ?
#
loop_
_entity_poly.entity_id
_entity_poly.type
_entity_poly.pdbx_seq_one_letter_code
_entity_poly.pdbx_strand_id
1 'polypeptide(L)'
;MQESELIDLWRSYDRKLEESLILNRQNAAAITLIKIKSMVGSMVPMKIFLIIISLLWLSFLCLVLDRTYDYASPFFWYSIAIHAVIFTFVTGVQIYQLALIYQTDLSEALFTTQDRLARLKGSTLLTTRLMFLHAPIWTTFSIPQRMFENPVWSAVQIFVTITFVGAALWLFFNIKYENREKKWFKFILRGNQWEPVVKSIEMLREIELYKS
;
A
#
# COMPACT_ATOMS: atom_id res chain seq x y z
N MET A 1 -36.58 -16.98 54.26
CA MET A 1 -37.23 -17.25 52.96
C MET A 1 -37.04 -16.10 51.97
N GLN A 2 -37.21 -14.83 52.35
CA GLN A 2 -37.02 -13.70 51.40
C GLN A 2 -35.57 -13.43 50.99
N GLU A 3 -34.60 -13.67 51.89
CA GLU A 3 -33.19 -13.33 51.63
C GLU A 3 -32.52 -14.28 50.62
N SER A 4 -32.83 -15.58 50.67
CA SER A 4 -32.33 -16.57 49.72
C SER A 4 -32.86 -16.34 48.31
N GLU A 5 -34.15 -16.01 48.16
CA GLU A 5 -34.75 -15.68 46.86
C GLU A 5 -34.16 -14.40 46.26
N LEU A 6 -33.85 -13.39 47.09
CA LEU A 6 -33.22 -12.15 46.63
C LEU A 6 -31.79 -12.39 46.12
N ILE A 7 -31.02 -13.23 46.84
CA ILE A 7 -29.65 -13.63 46.45
C ILE A 7 -29.67 -14.43 45.14
N ASP A 8 -30.61 -15.37 44.99
CA ASP A 8 -30.75 -16.16 43.77
C ASP A 8 -31.18 -15.32 42.57
N LEU A 9 -32.08 -14.35 42.79
CA LEU A 9 -32.48 -13.38 41.77
C LEU A 9 -31.28 -12.54 41.34
N TRP A 10 -30.52 -11.98 42.28
CA TRP A 10 -29.33 -11.16 42.01
C TRP A 10 -28.27 -11.94 41.22
N ARG A 11 -27.94 -13.17 41.64
CA ARG A 11 -27.03 -14.06 40.90
C ARG A 11 -27.51 -14.38 39.49
N SER A 12 -28.82 -14.55 39.30
CA SER A 12 -29.39 -14.80 37.97
C SER A 12 -29.27 -13.58 37.05
N TYR A 13 -29.42 -12.36 37.59
CA TYR A 13 -29.23 -11.12 36.86
C TYR A 13 -27.76 -10.89 36.52
N ASP A 14 -26.85 -11.10 37.46
CA ASP A 14 -25.40 -11.02 37.22
C ASP A 14 -24.97 -11.98 36.10
N ARG A 15 -25.45 -13.23 36.13
CA ARG A 15 -25.15 -14.19 35.05
C ARG A 15 -25.69 -13.74 33.70
N LYS A 16 -26.93 -13.26 33.63
CA LYS A 16 -27.51 -12.73 32.38
C LYS A 16 -26.74 -11.51 31.87
N LEU A 17 -26.29 -10.64 32.78
CA LEU A 17 -25.50 -9.48 32.45
C LEU A 17 -24.14 -9.89 31.87
N GLU A 18 -23.46 -10.85 32.49
CA GLU A 18 -22.18 -11.39 32.04
C GLU A 18 -22.32 -12.08 30.67
N GLU A 19 -23.33 -12.94 30.49
CA GLU A 19 -23.63 -13.59 29.21
C GLU A 19 -23.92 -12.55 28.10
N SER A 20 -24.73 -11.54 28.40
CA SER A 20 -25.02 -10.43 27.47
C SER A 20 -23.77 -9.64 27.13
N LEU A 21 -22.89 -9.40 28.10
CA LEU A 21 -21.64 -8.67 27.91
C LEU A 21 -20.67 -9.46 27.03
N ILE A 22 -20.53 -10.77 27.25
CA ILE A 22 -19.72 -11.68 26.41
C ILE A 22 -20.25 -11.70 24.98
N LEU A 23 -21.57 -11.88 24.81
CA LEU A 23 -22.21 -11.87 23.49
C LEU A 23 -22.04 -10.53 22.78
N ASN A 24 -22.18 -9.41 23.48
CA ASN A 24 -21.97 -8.08 22.92
C ASN A 24 -20.52 -7.87 22.47
N ARG A 25 -19.53 -8.31 23.26
CA ARG A 25 -18.11 -8.26 22.85
C ARG A 25 -17.84 -9.10 21.61
N GLN A 26 -18.40 -10.31 21.54
CA GLN A 26 -18.27 -11.18 20.36
C GLN A 26 -18.90 -10.56 19.12
N ASN A 27 -20.12 -10.02 19.24
CA ASN A 27 -20.82 -9.33 18.16
C ASN A 27 -20.05 -8.08 17.69
N ALA A 28 -19.55 -7.27 18.63
CA ALA A 28 -18.75 -6.09 18.32
C ALA A 28 -17.47 -6.45 17.54
N ALA A 29 -16.78 -7.52 17.96
CA ALA A 29 -15.61 -8.03 17.25
C ALA A 29 -15.96 -8.51 15.83
N ALA A 30 -17.04 -9.28 15.67
CA ALA A 30 -17.49 -9.77 14.38
C ALA A 30 -17.89 -8.63 13.42
N ILE A 31 -18.66 -7.65 13.89
CA ILE A 31 -19.03 -6.46 13.12
C ILE A 31 -17.78 -5.67 12.69
N THR A 32 -16.81 -5.53 13.59
CA THR A 32 -15.56 -4.80 13.30
C THR A 32 -14.74 -5.53 12.23
N LEU A 33 -14.65 -6.86 12.28
CA LEU A 33 -13.99 -7.67 11.24
C LEU A 33 -14.69 -7.56 9.89
N ILE A 34 -16.03 -7.57 9.86
CA ILE A 34 -16.82 -7.35 8.63
C ILE A 34 -16.50 -5.98 8.03
N LYS A 35 -16.43 -4.93 8.87
CA LYS A 35 -16.12 -3.58 8.42
C LYS A 35 -14.68 -3.45 7.93
N ILE A 36 -13.70 -4.09 8.58
CA ILE A 36 -12.32 -4.20 8.10
C ILE A 36 -12.28 -4.85 6.71
N LYS A 37 -12.95 -6.00 6.52
CA LYS A 37 -13.02 -6.67 5.23
C LYS A 37 -13.65 -5.80 4.14
N SER A 38 -14.73 -5.08 4.48
CA SER A 38 -15.37 -4.14 3.55
C SER A 38 -14.43 -2.99 3.17
N MET A 39 -13.71 -2.41 4.13
CA MET A 39 -12.72 -1.34 3.88
C MET A 39 -11.57 -1.82 2.99
N VAL A 40 -10.97 -2.96 3.32
CA VAL A 40 -9.89 -3.54 2.51
C VAL A 40 -10.41 -3.97 1.12
N GLY A 41 -11.60 -4.56 1.06
CA GLY A 41 -12.28 -4.96 -0.18
C GLY A 41 -12.62 -3.77 -1.08
N SER A 42 -12.90 -2.59 -0.53
CA SER A 42 -13.12 -1.37 -1.31
C SER A 42 -11.91 -0.93 -2.14
N MET A 43 -10.71 -1.44 -1.82
CA MET A 43 -9.48 -1.19 -2.59
C MET A 43 -9.39 -2.03 -3.87
N VAL A 44 -10.16 -3.11 -3.98
CA VAL A 44 -10.10 -4.09 -5.08
C VAL A 44 -10.33 -3.43 -6.45
N PRO A 45 -11.39 -2.62 -6.69
CA PRO A 45 -11.64 -2.04 -7.99
C PRO A 45 -10.48 -1.15 -8.46
N MET A 46 -9.93 -0.35 -7.54
CA MET A 46 -8.78 0.51 -7.85
C MET A 46 -7.53 -0.30 -8.18
N LYS A 47 -7.30 -1.44 -7.51
CA LYS A 47 -6.17 -2.32 -7.83
C LYS A 47 -6.31 -2.99 -9.18
N ILE A 48 -7.49 -3.51 -9.49
CA ILE A 48 -7.77 -4.12 -10.80
C ILE A 48 -7.55 -3.09 -11.91
N PHE A 49 -8.07 -1.87 -11.74
CA PHE A 49 -7.86 -0.78 -12.68
C PHE A 49 -6.37 -0.46 -12.90
N LEU A 50 -5.59 -0.35 -11.82
CA LEU A 50 -4.14 -0.11 -11.93
C LEU A 50 -3.40 -1.27 -12.60
N ILE A 51 -3.78 -2.52 -12.33
CA ILE A 51 -3.18 -3.69 -12.96
C ILE A 51 -3.45 -3.65 -14.47
N ILE A 52 -4.71 -3.43 -14.89
CA ILE A 52 -5.08 -3.35 -16.32
C ILE A 52 -4.29 -2.24 -17.02
N ILE A 53 -4.26 -1.04 -16.44
CA ILE A 53 -3.49 0.08 -16.99
C ILE A 53 -2.01 -0.27 -17.06
N SER A 54 -1.48 -0.93 -16.03
CA SER A 54 -0.06 -1.27 -16.01
C SER A 54 0.30 -2.28 -17.09
N LEU A 55 -0.56 -3.26 -17.38
CA LEU A 55 -0.36 -4.22 -18.45
C LEU A 55 -0.44 -3.55 -19.83
N LEU A 56 -1.39 -2.64 -20.02
CA LEU A 56 -1.49 -1.82 -21.23
C LEU A 56 -0.22 -0.97 -21.44
N TRP A 57 0.26 -0.33 -20.37
CA TRP A 57 1.47 0.49 -20.41
C TRP A 57 2.72 -0.34 -20.70
N LEU A 58 2.89 -1.50 -20.06
CA LEU A 58 4.01 -2.40 -20.35
C LEU A 58 4.02 -2.87 -21.80
N SER A 59 2.83 -3.20 -22.34
CA SER A 59 2.69 -3.60 -23.74
C SER A 59 3.11 -2.45 -24.68
N PHE A 60 2.71 -1.22 -24.36
CA PHE A 60 3.14 -0.03 -25.09
C PHE A 60 4.67 0.17 -25.02
N LEU A 61 5.29 0.01 -23.85
CA LEU A 61 6.74 0.13 -23.70
C LEU A 61 7.50 -0.92 -24.53
N CYS A 62 7.01 -2.15 -24.59
CA CYS A 62 7.60 -3.18 -25.45
C CYS A 62 7.55 -2.81 -26.94
N LEU A 63 6.43 -2.24 -27.41
CA LEU A 63 6.30 -1.76 -28.79
C LEU A 63 7.24 -0.59 -29.08
N VAL A 64 7.38 0.35 -28.14
CA VAL A 64 8.32 1.47 -28.27
C VAL A 64 9.76 0.95 -28.36
N LEU A 65 10.13 0.01 -27.50
CA LEU A 65 11.44 -0.64 -27.54
C LEU A 65 11.71 -1.27 -28.91
N ASP A 66 10.82 -2.14 -29.38
CA ASP A 66 10.96 -2.82 -30.68
C ASP A 66 11.12 -1.81 -31.85
N ARG A 67 10.27 -0.77 -31.88
CA ARG A 67 10.30 0.23 -32.96
C ARG A 67 11.49 1.16 -32.93
N THR A 68 12.04 1.45 -31.75
CA THR A 68 13.11 2.45 -31.59
C THR A 68 14.50 1.83 -31.51
N TYR A 69 14.63 0.50 -31.61
CA TYR A 69 15.90 -0.21 -31.50
C TYR A 69 16.99 0.34 -32.42
N ASP A 70 16.65 0.64 -33.68
CA ASP A 70 17.64 1.01 -34.70
C ASP A 70 18.12 2.46 -34.63
N TYR A 71 17.39 3.36 -33.96
CA TYR A 71 17.65 4.80 -34.02
C TYR A 71 17.61 5.55 -32.69
N ALA A 72 17.17 4.92 -31.59
CA ALA A 72 17.19 5.57 -30.29
C ALA A 72 18.60 5.68 -29.71
N SER A 73 18.81 6.69 -28.86
CA SER A 73 20.07 6.82 -28.14
C SER A 73 20.22 5.68 -27.12
N PRO A 74 21.46 5.26 -26.79
CA PRO A 74 21.69 4.28 -25.72
C PRO A 74 21.07 4.70 -24.38
N PHE A 75 21.08 6.01 -24.07
CA PHE A 75 20.48 6.55 -22.84
C PHE A 75 18.97 6.32 -22.78
N PHE A 76 18.27 6.48 -23.91
CA PHE A 76 16.85 6.18 -24.01
C PHE A 76 16.57 4.71 -23.71
N TRP A 77 17.37 3.81 -24.33
CA TRP A 77 17.24 2.37 -24.15
C TRP A 77 17.47 1.91 -22.71
N TYR A 78 18.54 2.37 -22.06
CA TYR A 78 18.77 2.02 -20.66
C TYR A 78 17.68 2.58 -19.74
N SER A 79 17.23 3.81 -19.98
CA SER A 79 16.19 4.44 -19.16
C SER A 79 14.87 3.69 -19.25
N ILE A 80 14.41 3.38 -20.48
CA ILE A 80 13.14 2.70 -20.68
C ILE A 80 13.20 1.22 -20.23
N ALA A 81 14.36 0.56 -20.36
CA ALA A 81 14.56 -0.79 -19.84
C ALA A 81 14.48 -0.84 -18.30
N ILE A 82 15.18 0.06 -17.61
CA ILE A 82 15.09 0.16 -16.14
C ILE A 82 13.66 0.52 -15.71
N HIS A 83 13.01 1.44 -16.44
CA HIS A 83 11.61 1.78 -16.19
C HIS A 83 10.71 0.54 -16.31
N ALA A 84 10.85 -0.23 -17.39
CA ALA A 84 10.05 -1.44 -17.62
C ALA A 84 10.25 -2.46 -16.48
N VAL A 85 11.50 -2.71 -16.07
CA VAL A 85 11.80 -3.66 -14.97
C VAL A 85 11.15 -3.25 -13.65
N ILE A 86 11.33 -1.99 -13.23
CA ILE A 86 10.72 -1.50 -11.97
C ILE A 86 9.20 -1.57 -12.07
N PHE A 87 8.64 -1.15 -13.20
CA PHE A 87 7.20 -1.11 -13.39
C PHE A 87 6.58 -2.52 -13.40
N THR A 88 7.22 -3.51 -14.05
CA THR A 88 6.82 -4.92 -13.98
C THR A 88 6.84 -5.45 -12.56
N PHE A 89 7.90 -5.15 -11.79
CA PHE A 89 7.97 -5.56 -10.39
C PHE A 89 6.83 -4.96 -9.57
N VAL A 90 6.56 -3.66 -9.73
CA VAL A 90 5.46 -2.97 -9.05
C VAL A 90 4.10 -3.57 -9.42
N THR A 91 3.86 -3.90 -10.69
CA THR A 91 2.65 -4.61 -11.12
C THR A 91 2.52 -5.98 -10.43
N GLY A 92 3.62 -6.73 -10.32
CA GLY A 92 3.64 -8.00 -9.59
C GLY A 92 3.26 -7.84 -8.11
N VAL A 93 3.77 -6.80 -7.45
CA VAL A 93 3.39 -6.47 -6.06
C VAL A 93 1.90 -6.11 -5.96
N GLN A 94 1.33 -5.38 -6.93
CA GLN A 94 -0.10 -5.05 -6.94
C GLN A 94 -0.97 -6.30 -7.09
N ILE A 95 -0.56 -7.28 -7.92
CA ILE A 95 -1.23 -8.58 -8.03
C ILE A 95 -1.16 -9.34 -6.71
N TYR A 96 0.01 -9.37 -6.05
CA TYR A 96 0.17 -9.98 -4.73
C TYR A 96 -0.76 -9.34 -3.68
N GLN A 97 -0.87 -8.01 -3.68
CA GLN A 97 -1.78 -7.30 -2.79
C GLN A 97 -3.24 -7.65 -3.06
N LEU A 98 -3.61 -7.80 -4.34
CA LEU A 98 -4.96 -8.22 -4.72
C LEU A 98 -5.25 -9.63 -4.20
N ALA A 99 -4.29 -10.56 -4.33
CA ALA A 99 -4.42 -11.91 -3.79
C ALA A 99 -4.57 -11.92 -2.26
N LEU A 100 -3.79 -11.11 -1.54
CA LEU A 100 -3.93 -10.95 -0.08
C LEU A 100 -5.35 -10.49 0.32
N ILE A 101 -5.92 -9.55 -0.42
CA ILE A 101 -7.26 -9.02 -0.15
C ILE A 101 -8.32 -10.09 -0.38
N TYR A 102 -8.25 -10.84 -1.48
CA TYR A 102 -9.21 -11.90 -1.78
C TYR A 102 -9.15 -13.07 -0.82
N GLN A 103 -7.95 -13.42 -0.34
CA GLN A 103 -7.76 -14.52 0.61
C GLN A 103 -8.27 -14.17 2.01
N THR A 104 -8.63 -12.90 2.29
CA THR A 104 -9.13 -12.47 3.61
C THR A 104 -10.53 -13.03 3.88
N ASP A 105 -10.59 -14.17 4.58
CA ASP A 105 -11.83 -14.77 5.05
C ASP A 105 -12.19 -14.30 6.48
N LEU A 106 -13.49 -14.15 6.75
CA LEU A 106 -14.06 -13.71 8.03
C LEU A 106 -14.02 -14.81 9.09
N SER A 107 -13.84 -16.06 8.68
CA SER A 107 -13.79 -17.23 9.56
C SER A 107 -12.42 -17.46 10.21
N GLU A 108 -11.40 -16.73 9.76
CA GLU A 108 -10.02 -16.96 10.18
C GLU A 108 -9.70 -16.36 11.55
N ALA A 109 -8.67 -16.92 12.20
CA ALA A 109 -8.13 -16.38 13.43
C ALA A 109 -7.73 -14.90 13.26
N LEU A 110 -8.01 -14.09 14.28
CA LEU A 110 -7.69 -12.66 14.34
C LEU A 110 -6.24 -12.40 13.90
N PHE A 111 -5.30 -13.23 14.41
CA PHE A 111 -3.88 -13.18 14.10
C PHE A 111 -3.58 -13.23 12.59
N THR A 112 -4.27 -14.09 11.83
CA THR A 112 -4.08 -14.20 10.37
C THR A 112 -4.49 -12.92 9.65
N THR A 113 -5.57 -12.28 10.12
CA THR A 113 -5.99 -10.97 9.61
C THR A 113 -4.96 -9.89 9.92
N GLN A 114 -4.34 -9.92 11.12
CA GLN A 114 -3.28 -8.97 11.48
C GLN A 114 -2.04 -9.13 10.58
N ASP A 115 -1.59 -10.37 10.35
CA ASP A 115 -0.43 -10.65 9.48
C ASP A 115 -0.67 -10.16 8.04
N ARG A 116 -1.85 -10.44 7.48
CA ARG A 116 -2.19 -9.99 6.11
C ARG A 116 -2.28 -8.47 6.01
N LEU A 117 -2.88 -7.80 6.98
CA LEU A 117 -2.90 -6.33 7.04
C LEU A 117 -1.48 -5.74 7.18
N ALA A 118 -0.62 -6.39 7.96
CA ALA A 118 0.78 -5.98 8.09
C ALA A 118 1.54 -6.14 6.77
N ARG A 119 1.34 -7.25 6.03
CA ARG A 119 1.89 -7.47 4.68
C ARG A 119 1.33 -6.49 3.67
N LEU A 120 0.03 -6.19 3.71
CA LEU A 120 -0.62 -5.22 2.83
C LEU A 120 -0.06 -3.80 3.07
N LYS A 121 0.15 -3.42 4.33
CA LYS A 121 0.82 -2.17 4.72
C LYS A 121 2.24 -2.12 4.18
N GLY A 122 3.05 -3.15 4.46
CA GLY A 122 4.46 -3.20 4.06
C GLY A 122 4.63 -3.14 2.55
N SER A 123 3.85 -3.93 1.82
CA SER A 123 3.84 -3.92 0.35
C SER A 123 3.34 -2.59 -0.23
N THR A 124 2.36 -1.93 0.39
CA THR A 124 1.88 -0.61 -0.07
C THR A 124 2.98 0.44 0.04
N LEU A 125 3.70 0.47 1.16
CA LEU A 125 4.86 1.35 1.33
C LEU A 125 5.97 1.03 0.33
N LEU A 126 6.26 -0.25 0.07
CA LEU A 126 7.25 -0.67 -0.91
C LEU A 126 6.89 -0.18 -2.31
N THR A 127 5.64 -0.36 -2.74
CA THR A 127 5.16 0.12 -4.04
C THR A 127 5.36 1.63 -4.16
N THR A 128 4.99 2.41 -3.15
CA THR A 128 5.20 3.87 -3.17
C THR A 128 6.68 4.23 -3.28
N ARG A 129 7.56 3.57 -2.51
CA ARG A 129 9.02 3.78 -2.58
C ARG A 129 9.57 3.53 -3.98
N LEU A 130 9.16 2.43 -4.62
CA LEU A 130 9.61 2.07 -5.96
C LEU A 130 9.09 3.04 -7.02
N MET A 131 7.85 3.51 -6.90
CA MET A 131 7.28 4.51 -7.82
C MET A 131 8.10 5.81 -7.84
N PHE A 132 8.61 6.26 -6.69
CA PHE A 132 9.49 7.44 -6.65
C PHE A 132 10.87 7.22 -7.28
N LEU A 133 11.34 5.97 -7.37
CA LEU A 133 12.61 5.65 -8.01
C LEU A 133 12.58 5.86 -9.53
N HIS A 134 11.39 5.99 -10.14
CA HIS A 134 11.25 6.36 -11.54
C HIS A 134 11.59 7.83 -11.82
N ALA A 135 11.55 8.71 -10.83
CA ALA A 135 11.75 10.14 -11.02
C ALA A 135 13.08 10.50 -11.73
N PRO A 136 14.26 9.95 -11.35
CA PRO A 136 15.50 10.17 -12.09
C PRO A 136 15.53 9.51 -13.48
N ILE A 137 14.75 8.46 -13.70
CA ILE A 137 14.66 7.80 -15.01
C ILE A 137 14.04 8.75 -16.04
N TRP A 138 13.01 9.51 -15.65
CA TRP A 138 12.41 10.52 -16.52
C TRP A 138 13.37 11.64 -16.90
N THR A 139 14.32 11.97 -16.02
CA THR A 139 15.36 12.97 -16.34
C THR A 139 16.38 12.45 -17.35
N THR A 140 16.65 11.15 -17.37
CA THR A 140 17.66 10.55 -18.27
C THR A 140 17.08 10.10 -19.62
N PHE A 141 15.77 9.80 -19.65
CA PHE A 141 15.02 9.40 -20.84
C PHE A 141 15.15 10.38 -22.02
N SER A 142 15.20 11.68 -21.72
CA SER A 142 15.16 12.74 -22.73
C SER A 142 16.53 13.29 -23.13
N ILE A 143 17.65 12.63 -22.77
CA ILE A 143 19.00 13.14 -23.05
C ILE A 143 19.46 12.70 -24.46
N PRO A 144 19.54 13.60 -25.45
CA PRO A 144 20.15 13.31 -26.73
C PRO A 144 21.68 13.46 -26.64
N GLN A 145 22.43 12.69 -27.43
CA GLN A 145 23.90 12.73 -27.41
C GLN A 145 24.46 14.13 -27.71
N ARG A 146 23.83 14.89 -28.62
CA ARG A 146 24.21 16.27 -28.96
C ARG A 146 24.16 17.25 -27.78
N MET A 147 23.46 16.93 -26.68
CA MET A 147 23.41 17.78 -25.50
C MET A 147 24.79 17.93 -24.83
N PHE A 148 25.66 16.93 -25.03
CA PHE A 148 27.03 16.92 -24.50
C PHE A 148 28.01 17.83 -25.26
N GLU A 149 27.61 18.34 -26.44
CA GLU A 149 28.41 19.30 -27.20
C GLU A 149 28.42 20.69 -26.55
N ASN A 150 27.40 20.99 -25.73
CA ASN A 150 27.33 22.23 -24.97
C ASN A 150 27.56 21.96 -23.47
N PRO A 151 28.67 22.46 -22.89
CA PRO A 151 29.02 22.20 -21.50
C PRO A 151 28.02 22.81 -20.51
N VAL A 152 27.36 23.92 -20.84
CA VAL A 152 26.36 24.56 -19.98
C VAL A 152 25.11 23.70 -19.87
N TRP A 153 24.60 23.21 -21.00
CA TRP A 153 23.42 22.33 -21.01
C TRP A 153 23.68 21.00 -20.30
N SER A 154 24.88 20.44 -20.47
CA SER A 154 25.32 19.24 -19.77
C SER A 154 25.34 19.44 -18.25
N ALA A 155 25.90 20.56 -17.78
CA ALA A 155 25.96 20.88 -16.36
C ALA A 155 24.57 21.01 -15.73
N VAL A 156 23.64 21.72 -16.42
CA VAL A 156 22.25 21.85 -15.96
C VAL A 156 21.56 20.50 -15.89
N GLN A 157 21.72 19.66 -16.92
CA GLN A 157 21.09 18.34 -16.97
C GLN A 157 21.58 17.40 -15.85
N ILE A 158 22.90 17.40 -15.60
CA ILE A 158 23.51 16.63 -14.51
C ILE A 158 22.98 17.12 -13.16
N PHE A 159 22.92 18.44 -12.95
CA PHE A 159 22.41 19.02 -11.71
C PHE A 159 20.94 18.64 -11.44
N VAL A 160 20.09 18.71 -12.48
CA VAL A 160 18.68 18.29 -12.39
C VAL A 160 18.60 16.80 -12.05
N THR A 161 19.34 15.96 -12.76
CA THR A 161 19.35 14.50 -12.53
C THR A 161 19.78 14.17 -11.10
N ILE A 162 20.87 14.78 -10.60
CA ILE A 162 21.36 14.58 -9.22
C ILE A 162 20.30 15.01 -8.20
N THR A 163 19.61 16.12 -8.44
CA THR A 163 18.53 16.60 -7.55
C THR A 163 17.40 15.58 -7.47
N PHE A 164 16.98 15.02 -8.61
CA PHE A 164 15.94 14.00 -8.67
C PHE A 164 16.38 12.67 -8.04
N VAL A 165 17.64 12.26 -8.23
CA VAL A 165 18.22 11.09 -7.56
C VAL A 165 18.22 11.30 -6.04
N GLY A 166 18.71 12.46 -5.57
CA GLY A 166 18.73 12.80 -4.15
C GLY A 166 17.33 12.79 -3.53
N ALA A 167 16.35 13.40 -4.21
CA ALA A 167 14.95 13.39 -3.77
C ALA A 167 14.34 11.98 -3.76
N ALA A 168 14.58 11.18 -4.81
CA ALA A 168 14.07 9.81 -4.90
C ALA A 168 14.66 8.92 -3.81
N LEU A 169 15.97 9.00 -3.57
CA LEU A 169 16.63 8.25 -2.48
C LEU A 169 16.15 8.71 -1.12
N TRP A 170 16.01 10.02 -0.90
CA TRP A 170 15.46 10.54 0.35
C TRP A 170 14.05 10.01 0.60
N LEU A 171 13.16 10.02 -0.41
CA LEU A 171 11.83 9.45 -0.30
C LEU A 171 11.87 7.93 -0.07
N PHE A 172 12.71 7.20 -0.81
CA PHE A 172 12.85 5.76 -0.65
C PHE A 172 13.19 5.36 0.80
N PHE A 173 14.13 6.08 1.43
CA PHE A 173 14.51 5.83 2.82
C PHE A 173 13.54 6.43 3.83
N ASN A 174 12.84 7.54 3.53
CA ASN A 174 11.96 8.21 4.49
C ASN A 174 10.51 7.74 4.44
N ILE A 175 10.05 7.06 3.39
CA ILE A 175 8.69 6.46 3.34
C ILE A 175 8.67 5.23 4.25
N LYS A 176 8.64 5.46 5.56
CA LYS A 176 8.50 4.43 6.60
C LYS A 176 7.28 4.75 7.46
N TYR A 177 6.70 3.71 8.08
CA TYR A 177 5.46 3.86 8.85
C TYR A 177 5.62 4.81 10.05
N GLU A 178 6.83 4.94 10.59
CA GLU A 178 7.19 5.84 11.69
C GLU A 178 7.00 7.31 11.29
N ASN A 179 7.14 7.63 9.99
CA ASN A 179 6.97 8.98 9.46
C ASN A 179 5.50 9.31 9.10
N ARG A 180 4.55 8.41 9.38
CA ARG A 180 3.14 8.55 8.95
C ARG A 180 2.46 9.84 9.41
N GLU A 181 2.90 10.41 10.53
CA GLU A 181 2.32 11.63 11.09
C GLU A 181 2.82 12.91 10.41
N LYS A 182 3.91 12.83 9.63
CA LYS A 182 4.48 13.99 8.95
C LYS A 182 3.56 14.46 7.81
N LYS A 183 3.42 15.79 7.66
CA LYS A 183 2.56 16.40 6.64
C LYS A 183 2.88 15.93 5.21
N TRP A 184 4.16 15.88 4.85
CA TRP A 184 4.60 15.43 3.53
C TRP A 184 4.25 13.95 3.28
N PHE A 185 4.32 13.09 4.30
CA PHE A 185 3.98 11.68 4.18
C PHE A 185 2.48 11.52 3.97
N LYS A 186 1.68 12.23 4.77
CA LYS A 186 0.21 12.26 4.61
C LYS A 186 -0.17 12.77 3.23
N PHE A 187 0.48 13.81 2.72
CA PHE A 187 0.20 14.34 1.38
C PHE A 187 0.46 13.32 0.28
N ILE A 188 1.60 12.61 0.33
CA ILE A 188 1.99 11.63 -0.69
C ILE A 188 1.15 10.35 -0.64
N LEU A 189 0.90 9.84 0.57
CA LEU A 189 0.24 8.54 0.76
C LEU A 189 -1.28 8.68 0.96
N ARG A 190 -1.84 9.88 0.92
CA ARG A 190 -3.30 10.04 1.02
C ARG A 190 -3.99 9.30 -0.12
N GLY A 191 -5.14 8.69 0.19
CA GLY A 191 -6.05 8.17 -0.82
C GLY A 191 -6.37 6.68 -0.67
N ASN A 192 -7.02 6.17 -1.72
CA ASN A 192 -7.79 4.92 -1.71
C ASN A 192 -6.96 3.64 -1.56
N GLN A 193 -5.62 3.73 -1.46
CA GLN A 193 -4.75 2.57 -1.24
C GLN A 193 -4.16 2.47 0.17
N TRP A 194 -3.96 3.60 0.86
CA TRP A 194 -3.28 3.64 2.15
C TRP A 194 -4.25 3.79 3.31
N GLU A 195 -5.23 4.70 3.19
CA GLU A 195 -6.17 4.99 4.27
C GLU A 195 -6.98 3.77 4.73
N PRO A 196 -7.51 2.92 3.83
CA PRO A 196 -8.28 1.75 4.27
C PRO A 196 -7.42 0.75 5.05
N VAL A 197 -6.13 0.61 4.70
CA VAL A 197 -5.19 -0.28 5.39
C VAL A 197 -4.90 0.24 6.80
N VAL A 198 -4.60 1.53 6.95
CA VAL A 198 -4.30 2.12 8.26
C VAL A 198 -5.51 2.08 9.18
N LYS A 199 -6.69 2.48 8.68
CA LYS A 199 -7.95 2.42 9.45
C LYS A 199 -8.28 0.99 9.88
N SER A 200 -8.06 0.01 9.00
CA SER A 200 -8.29 -1.40 9.33
C SER A 200 -7.37 -1.89 10.45
N ILE A 201 -6.09 -1.49 10.44
CA ILE A 201 -5.14 -1.84 11.50
C ILE A 201 -5.52 -1.19 12.83
N GLU A 202 -5.99 0.06 12.81
CA GLU A 202 -6.47 0.77 14.02
C GLU A 202 -7.68 0.06 14.62
N MET A 203 -8.69 -0.26 13.81
CA MET A 203 -9.88 -0.99 14.26
C MET A 203 -9.56 -2.39 14.80
N LEU A 204 -8.59 -3.07 14.19
CA LEU A 204 -8.14 -4.39 14.64
C LEU A 204 -7.49 -4.33 16.03
N ARG A 205 -6.74 -3.25 16.29
CA ARG A 205 -6.11 -3.00 17.59
C ARG A 205 -7.14 -2.72 18.68
N GLU A 206 -8.26 -2.07 18.34
CA GLU A 206 -9.38 -1.87 19.28
C GLU A 206 -10.02 -3.20 19.70
N ILE A 207 -10.21 -4.14 18.77
CA ILE A 207 -10.72 -5.48 19.10
C ILE A 207 -9.81 -6.21 20.10
N GLU A 208 -8.50 -6.11 19.91
CA GLU A 208 -7.51 -6.77 20.75
C GLU A 208 -7.58 -6.27 22.21
N LEU A 209 -7.80 -4.97 22.41
CA LEU A 209 -8.00 -4.37 23.72
C LEU A 209 -9.30 -4.82 24.41
N TYR A 210 -10.35 -5.19 23.66
CA TYR A 210 -11.60 -5.70 24.23
C TYR A 210 -11.54 -7.18 24.64
N LYS A 211 -10.55 -7.92 24.12
CA LYS A 211 -10.34 -9.34 24.43
C LYS A 211 -9.34 -9.59 25.57
N SER A 212 -8.48 -8.62 25.91
CA SER A 212 -7.60 -8.66 27.09
C SER A 212 -8.35 -8.29 28.36
#